data_AF-A0AAN8LKH9-F1
#
_entry.id   AF-A0AAN8LKH9-F1
#
_cell.length_a   1.000
_cell.length_b   1.000
_cell.length_c   1.000
_cell.angle_alpha   90.00
_cell.angle_beta   90.00
_cell.angle_gamma   90.00
#
_symmetry.space_group_name_H-M   'P 1'
#
loop_
_entity.id
_entity.type
_entity.pdbx_description
1 polymer ?
#
loop_
_entity_poly.entity_id
_entity_poly.type
_entity_poly.pdbx_seq_one_letter_code
_entity_poly.pdbx_strand_id
1 'polypeptide(L)'
;MRLAVGSAQLLMSQRFQQFRELCEENLNPNARQRPISQDLAGFWDMLQLSIENISLKFDVLHQLRANNWKPLDPPERKERRIPPPVPKKPPKGHPPLARDRSLESSEKQRGWMRASA
;
A
#
# COMPACT_ATOMS: atom_id res chain seq x y z
N MET A 1 -17.52 -24.03 5.66
CA MET A 1 -18.82 -23.39 5.36
C MET A 1 -19.03 -22.09 6.15
N ARG A 2 -19.10 -22.14 7.50
CA ARG A 2 -19.34 -20.94 8.33
C ARG A 2 -18.36 -19.78 8.08
N LEU A 3 -17.08 -20.08 7.83
CA LEU A 3 -16.05 -19.06 7.58
C LEU A 3 -16.28 -18.27 6.28
N ALA A 4 -16.74 -18.90 5.20
CA ALA A 4 -17.01 -18.23 3.93
C ALA A 4 -18.22 -17.29 4.06
N VAL A 5 -19.31 -17.81 4.65
CA VAL A 5 -20.53 -17.04 4.92
C VAL A 5 -20.26 -15.88 5.87
N GLY A 6 -19.50 -16.10 6.96
CA GLY A 6 -19.14 -15.04 7.89
C GLY A 6 -18.31 -13.93 7.23
N SER A 7 -17.35 -14.29 6.36
CA SER A 7 -16.60 -13.28 5.61
C SER A 7 -17.46 -12.49 4.62
N ALA A 8 -18.43 -13.14 3.95
CA ALA A 8 -19.37 -12.46 3.06
C ALA A 8 -20.28 -11.50 3.83
N GLN A 9 -20.82 -11.94 4.97
CA GLN A 9 -21.65 -11.11 5.83
C GLN A 9 -20.89 -9.88 6.32
N LEU A 10 -19.64 -10.03 6.75
CA LEU A 10 -18.81 -8.92 7.19
C LEU A 10 -18.49 -7.94 6.05
N LEU A 11 -18.22 -8.46 4.85
CA LEU A 11 -18.00 -7.62 3.67
C LEU A 11 -19.23 -6.73 3.42
N MET A 12 -20.42 -7.32 3.45
CA MET A 12 -21.69 -6.62 3.22
C MET A 12 -22.04 -5.63 4.33
N SER A 13 -21.92 -6.03 5.60
CA SER A 13 -22.34 -5.20 6.73
C SER A 13 -21.33 -4.11 7.12
N GLN A 14 -20.05 -4.28 6.79
CA GLN A 14 -19.03 -3.27 7.11
C GLN A 14 -18.48 -2.59 5.87
N ARG A 15 -17.86 -3.33 4.96
CA ARG A 15 -17.08 -2.71 3.87
C ARG A 15 -17.97 -2.03 2.83
N PHE A 16 -19.08 -2.65 2.47
CA PHE A 16 -20.06 -2.02 1.56
C PHE A 16 -20.76 -0.83 2.20
N GLN A 17 -21.06 -0.91 3.50
CA GLN A 17 -21.63 0.23 4.23
C GLN A 17 -20.66 1.41 4.27
N GLN A 18 -19.38 1.16 4.58
CA GLN A 18 -18.34 2.18 4.54
C GLN A 18 -18.17 2.79 3.14
N PHE A 19 -18.19 1.96 2.09
CA PHE A 19 -18.08 2.47 0.72
C PHE A 19 -19.25 3.38 0.34
N ARG A 20 -20.47 3.01 0.76
CA ARG A 20 -21.65 3.84 0.54
C ARG A 20 -21.50 5.21 1.21
N GLU A 21 -21.09 5.23 2.48
CA GLU A 21 -20.89 6.47 3.25
C GLU A 21 -19.82 7.36 2.57
N LEU A 22 -18.72 6.78 2.10
CA LEU A 22 -17.69 7.51 1.34
C LEU A 22 -18.24 8.11 0.04
N CYS A 23 -19.08 7.39 -0.69
CA CYS A 23 -19.75 7.89 -1.89
C CYS A 23 -20.71 9.04 -1.56
N GLU A 24 -21.49 8.92 -0.48
CA GLU A 24 -22.42 9.98 -0.04
C GLU A 24 -21.66 11.25 0.38
N GLU A 25 -20.56 11.11 1.13
CA GLU A 25 -19.68 12.23 1.50
C GLU A 25 -19.03 12.88 0.27
N ASN A 26 -18.59 12.09 -0.71
CA ASN A 26 -18.05 12.61 -1.96
C ASN A 26 -19.07 13.44 -2.75
N LEU A 27 -20.36 13.11 -2.67
CA LEU A 27 -21.43 13.84 -3.33
C LEU A 27 -21.90 15.07 -2.53
N ASN A 28 -21.66 15.13 -1.22
CA ASN A 28 -22.10 16.22 -0.36
C ASN A 28 -21.14 17.44 -0.43
N PRO A 29 -21.57 18.61 -0.97
CA PRO A 29 -20.69 19.78 -1.11
C PRO A 29 -20.36 20.46 0.23
N ASN A 30 -21.10 20.14 1.29
CA ASN A 30 -20.92 20.69 2.63
C ASN A 30 -20.09 19.77 3.55
N ALA A 31 -19.57 18.65 3.03
CA ALA A 31 -18.73 17.74 3.81
C ALA A 31 -17.42 18.42 4.23
N ARG A 32 -17.05 18.29 5.51
CA ARG A 32 -15.84 18.94 6.07
C ARG A 32 -14.55 18.41 5.43
N GLN A 33 -14.53 17.12 5.13
CA GLN A 33 -13.46 16.45 4.40
C GLN A 33 -14.14 15.58 3.36
N ARG A 34 -13.96 15.92 2.09
CA ARG A 34 -14.60 15.21 0.99
C ARG A 34 -13.60 14.20 0.44
N PRO A 35 -13.93 12.89 0.40
CA PRO A 35 -13.11 11.91 -0.29
C PRO A 35 -12.90 12.34 -1.75
N ILE A 36 -11.70 12.23 -2.31
CA ILE A 36 -11.48 12.50 -3.74
C ILE A 36 -11.81 11.25 -4.56
N SER A 37 -12.07 11.43 -5.87
CA SER A 37 -12.40 10.30 -6.75
C SER A 37 -11.36 9.19 -6.73
N GLN A 38 -10.09 9.53 -6.50
CA GLN A 38 -9.01 8.56 -6.36
C GLN A 38 -9.12 7.71 -5.09
N ASP A 39 -9.61 8.26 -3.98
CA ASP A 39 -9.82 7.52 -2.73
C ASP A 39 -10.94 6.49 -2.90
N LEU A 40 -12.02 6.88 -3.59
CA LEU A 40 -13.12 5.99 -3.92
C LEU A 40 -12.67 4.86 -4.84
N ALA A 41 -11.87 5.16 -5.86
CA ALA A 41 -11.29 4.16 -6.76
C ALA A 41 -10.40 3.17 -5.98
N GLY A 42 -9.49 3.66 -5.14
CA GLY A 42 -8.64 2.81 -4.32
C GLY A 42 -9.43 1.94 -3.34
N PHE A 43 -10.51 2.47 -2.74
CA PHE A 43 -11.39 1.68 -1.89
C PHE A 43 -12.14 0.61 -2.69
N TRP A 44 -12.62 0.95 -3.88
CA TRP A 44 -13.29 0.03 -4.78
C TRP A 44 -12.39 -1.14 -5.19
N ASP A 45 -11.11 -0.88 -5.49
CA ASP A 45 -10.14 -1.92 -5.81
C ASP A 45 -9.95 -2.90 -4.65
N MET A 46 -9.87 -2.40 -3.41
CA MET A 46 -9.82 -3.24 -2.21
C MET A 46 -11.11 -4.05 -2.01
N LEU A 47 -12.26 -3.47 -2.32
CA LEU A 47 -13.56 -4.14 -2.23
C LEU A 47 -13.65 -5.26 -3.27
N GLN A 48 -13.22 -5.01 -4.51
CA GLN A 48 -13.13 -6.00 -5.58
C GLN A 48 -12.26 -7.19 -5.18
N LEU A 49 -11.03 -6.94 -4.70
CA LEU A 49 -10.15 -8.01 -4.22
C LEU A 49 -10.81 -8.87 -3.12
N SER A 50 -11.56 -8.22 -2.23
CA SER A 50 -12.28 -8.92 -1.16
C SER A 50 -13.44 -9.76 -1.70
N ILE A 51 -14.16 -9.28 -2.71
CA ILE A 51 -15.22 -10.02 -3.40
C ILE A 51 -14.62 -11.26 -4.06
N GLU A 52 -13.56 -11.10 -4.86
CA GLU A 52 -12.88 -12.21 -5.53
C GLU A 52 -12.41 -13.28 -4.54
N ASN A 53 -11.77 -12.87 -3.45
CA ASN A 53 -11.29 -13.81 -2.42
C ASN A 53 -12.45 -14.58 -1.76
N ILE A 54 -13.59 -13.94 -1.56
CA ILE A 54 -14.79 -14.60 -1.03
C ILE A 54 -15.38 -15.54 -2.07
N SER A 55 -15.48 -15.14 -3.33
CA SER A 55 -15.91 -15.99 -4.44
C SER A 55 -15.10 -17.28 -4.51
N LEU A 56 -13.76 -17.20 -4.42
CA LEU A 56 -12.90 -18.39 -4.37
C LEU A 56 -13.24 -19.34 -3.20
N LYS A 57 -13.56 -18.81 -2.02
CA LYS A 57 -14.00 -19.63 -0.89
C LYS A 57 -15.31 -20.34 -1.19
N PHE A 58 -16.23 -19.67 -1.88
CA PHE A 58 -17.48 -20.27 -2.30
C PHE A 58 -17.28 -21.32 -3.41
N ASP A 59 -16.37 -21.11 -4.35
CA ASP A 59 -16.06 -22.09 -5.39
C ASP A 59 -15.56 -23.40 -4.79
N VAL A 60 -14.65 -23.34 -3.80
CA VAL A 60 -14.20 -24.53 -3.07
C VAL A 60 -15.36 -25.25 -2.38
N LEU A 61 -16.31 -24.50 -1.79
CA LEU A 61 -17.49 -25.11 -1.17
C LEU A 61 -18.41 -25.76 -2.20
N HIS A 62 -18.58 -25.16 -3.38
CA HIS A 62 -19.35 -25.75 -4.48
C HIS A 62 -18.69 -27.04 -5.00
N GLN A 63 -17.37 -27.05 -5.17
CA GLN A 63 -16.62 -28.24 -5.58
C GLN A 63 -16.72 -29.37 -4.56
N LEU A 64 -16.55 -29.06 -3.26
CA LEU A 64 -16.75 -30.04 -2.19
C LEU A 64 -18.16 -30.61 -2.22
N ARG A 65 -19.18 -29.77 -2.37
CA ARG A 65 -20.58 -30.23 -2.48
C ARG A 65 -20.77 -31.19 -3.66
N ALA A 66 -20.22 -30.86 -4.83
CA ALA A 66 -20.26 -31.71 -6.02
C ALA A 66 -19.53 -33.06 -5.80
N ASN A 67 -18.45 -33.05 -5.00
CA ASN A 67 -17.68 -34.24 -4.63
C ASN A 67 -18.21 -34.94 -3.36
N ASN A 68 -19.48 -34.78 -3.00
CA ASN A 68 -20.07 -35.39 -1.80
C ASN A 68 -19.28 -35.10 -0.51
N TRP A 69 -18.73 -33.89 -0.40
CA TRP A 69 -17.91 -33.41 0.73
C TRP A 69 -16.61 -34.19 0.97
N LYS A 70 -16.17 -35.00 0.00
CA LYS A 70 -14.87 -35.67 0.08
C LYS A 70 -13.74 -34.65 -0.07
N PRO A 71 -12.62 -34.81 0.66
CA PRO A 71 -11.46 -33.93 0.53
C PRO A 71 -11.06 -33.81 -0.93
N LEU A 72 -10.87 -32.57 -1.40
CA LEU A 72 -10.26 -32.32 -2.69
C LEU A 72 -8.75 -32.49 -2.52
N ASP A 73 -8.09 -33.10 -3.52
CA ASP A 73 -6.63 -33.07 -3.57
C ASP A 73 -6.16 -31.62 -3.46
N PRO A 74 -5.10 -31.35 -2.67
CA PRO A 74 -4.60 -30.00 -2.52
C PRO A 74 -4.29 -29.45 -3.92
N PRO A 75 -4.73 -28.22 -4.25
CA PRO A 75 -4.35 -27.62 -5.51
C PRO A 75 -2.82 -27.65 -5.55
N GLU A 76 -2.25 -28.21 -6.63
CA GLU A 76 -0.81 -28.25 -6.84
C GLU A 76 -0.33 -26.81 -6.71
N ARG A 77 0.20 -26.46 -5.53
CA ARG A 77 0.80 -25.16 -5.30
C ARG A 77 2.01 -25.19 -6.22
N LYS A 78 1.84 -24.63 -7.42
CA LYS A 78 2.97 -24.11 -8.19
C LYS A 78 3.67 -23.17 -7.23
N GLU A 79 4.69 -23.71 -6.58
CA GLU A 79 5.52 -23.04 -5.62
C GLU A 79 6.00 -21.79 -6.34
N ARG A 80 5.38 -20.64 -6.04
CA ARG A 80 5.90 -19.35 -6.47
C ARG A 80 7.22 -19.27 -5.75
N ARG A 81 8.28 -19.70 -6.44
CA ARG A 81 9.65 -19.62 -5.97
C ARG A 81 9.84 -18.18 -5.52
N ILE A 82 9.94 -18.01 -4.21
CA ILE A 82 10.26 -16.73 -3.61
C ILE A 82 11.60 -16.35 -4.24
N PRO A 83 11.71 -15.22 -4.95
CA PRO A 83 13.00 -14.78 -5.45
C PRO A 83 13.95 -14.66 -4.25
N PRO A 84 15.20 -15.13 -4.36
CA PRO A 84 16.13 -15.15 -3.25
C PRO A 84 16.29 -13.74 -2.67
N PRO A 85 16.47 -13.60 -1.34
CA PRO A 85 16.65 -12.30 -0.72
C PRO A 85 17.89 -11.62 -1.31
N VAL A 86 17.68 -10.41 -1.85
CA VAL A 86 18.76 -9.56 -2.38
C VAL A 86 19.82 -9.33 -1.29
N PRO A 87 21.12 -9.49 -1.59
CA PRO A 87 22.19 -9.25 -0.62
C PRO A 87 22.15 -7.82 -0.10
N LYS A 88 22.08 -7.67 1.24
CA LYS A 88 22.18 -6.37 1.92
C LYS A 88 23.56 -5.77 1.63
N LYS A 89 23.60 -4.60 0.99
CA LYS A 89 24.83 -3.81 0.84
C LYS A 89 25.36 -3.42 2.23
N PRO A 90 26.66 -3.54 2.52
CA PRO A 90 27.23 -3.08 3.79
C PRO A 90 27.36 -1.55 3.81
N PRO A 91 27.26 -0.88 4.98
CA PRO A 91 27.48 0.54 5.10
C PRO A 91 28.99 0.82 5.18
N LYS A 92 29.53 1.53 4.20
CA LYS A 92 30.86 2.16 4.26
C LYS A 92 30.67 3.53 3.57
N GLY A 93 30.69 4.65 4.27
CA GLY A 93 31.78 5.12 5.12
C GLY A 93 32.59 6.12 4.28
N HIS A 94 32.36 7.41 4.47
CA HIS A 94 33.21 8.46 3.90
C HIS A 94 34.66 8.28 4.41
N PRO A 95 35.65 8.56 3.55
CA PRO A 95 36.66 9.54 3.97
C PRO A 95 37.11 10.50 2.84
N PRO A 96 37.91 11.54 3.18
CA PRO A 96 38.01 12.80 2.45
C PRO A 96 39.31 12.92 1.61
N LEU A 97 39.46 14.10 1.00
CA LEU A 97 40.68 14.75 0.47
C LEU A 97 40.80 14.79 -1.06
N ALA A 98 40.24 15.85 -1.64
CA ALA A 98 40.83 16.48 -2.81
C ALA A 98 41.52 17.77 -2.34
N ARG A 99 42.86 17.78 -2.40
CA ARG A 99 43.72 18.95 -2.23
C ARG A 99 44.44 19.12 -3.57
N ASP A 100 44.18 20.21 -4.29
CA ASP A 100 45.16 21.29 -4.44
C ASP A 100 44.60 22.48 -5.26
N ARG A 101 44.92 23.69 -4.78
CA ARG A 101 45.08 25.00 -5.43
C ARG A 101 44.09 25.46 -6.52
N SER A 102 43.41 26.59 -6.27
CA SER A 102 43.81 27.90 -6.84
C SER A 102 42.95 29.06 -6.30
N LEU A 103 43.59 30.20 -6.00
CA LEU A 103 43.05 31.57 -5.86
C LEU A 103 42.41 31.99 -4.52
N GLU A 104 43.24 32.21 -3.50
CA GLU A 104 43.02 33.31 -2.55
C GLU A 104 43.71 34.55 -3.10
N SER A 105 42.96 35.46 -3.73
CA SER A 105 43.32 36.89 -3.81
C SER A 105 42.18 37.70 -4.44
N SER A 106 41.18 38.08 -3.64
CA SER A 106 40.62 39.43 -3.71
C SER A 106 39.68 39.63 -2.51
N GLU A 107 39.99 40.63 -1.71
CA GLU A 107 39.01 41.39 -0.94
C GLU A 107 38.51 40.80 0.39
N LYS A 108 39.47 40.40 1.22
CA LYS A 108 39.61 41.05 2.54
C LYS A 108 39.83 42.57 2.35
N GLN A 109 38.78 43.27 1.92
CA GLN A 109 38.72 44.74 1.88
C GLN A 109 37.32 45.26 2.22
N ARG A 110 36.52 44.49 2.97
CA ARG A 110 35.29 44.98 3.62
C ARG A 110 35.16 44.50 5.06
N GLY A 111 36.28 44.24 5.73
CA GLY A 111 36.32 43.93 7.17
C GLY A 111 36.41 45.16 8.09
N TRP A 112 36.45 46.39 7.56
CA TRP A 112 36.88 47.55 8.35
C TRP A 112 35.96 48.77 8.28
N MET A 113 34.65 48.60 8.04
CA MET A 113 33.70 49.67 8.33
C MET A 113 32.34 49.13 8.78
N ARG A 114 32.07 49.34 10.08
CA ARG A 114 30.75 49.50 10.72
C ARG A 114 30.12 48.24 11.30
N ALA A 115 30.78 47.67 12.32
CA ALA A 115 30.14 47.67 13.63
C ALA A 115 30.30 49.08 14.22
N SER A 116 29.21 49.65 14.77
CA SER A 116 29.02 50.96 15.42
C SER A 116 28.03 51.86 14.69
N ALA A 117 26.74 51.60 14.93
CA ALA A 117 25.70 52.59 15.23
C ALA A 117 24.44 51.83 15.70
#